data_AF-A0A1M6G3G2-F1
#
_entry.id   AF-A0A1M6G3G2-F1
#
_cell.length_a   1.000
_cell.length_b   1.000
_cell.length_c   1.000
_cell.angle_alpha   90.00
_cell.angle_beta   90.00
_cell.angle_gamma   90.00
#
_symmetry.space_group_name_H-M   'P 1'
#
loop_
_entity.id
_entity.type
_entity.pdbx_description
1 polymer ?
#
loop_
_entity_poly.entity_id
_entity_poly.type
_entity_poly.pdbx_seq_one_letter_code
_entity_poly.pdbx_strand_id
1 'polypeptide(L)'
;MDKKLEQLFYAVLGGALAVKEKIEANNEELKAWQEKSEENARTFFDEMAQRGEKEKEQFKGMFKDILKEVIDELDLVTKQDIEKLRKDLEK
;
A
#
# COMPACT_ATOMS: atom_id res chain seq x y z
N MET A 1 28.59 4.94 6.33
CA MET A 1 27.47 5.09 5.36
C MET A 1 26.53 6.24 5.77
N ASP A 2 26.80 6.87 6.92
CA ASP A 2 25.91 7.75 7.65
C ASP A 2 25.77 9.15 7.01
N LYS A 3 26.86 9.67 6.43
CA LYS A 3 26.86 11.00 5.78
C LYS A 3 25.96 11.10 4.54
N LYS A 4 25.76 9.99 3.81
CA LYS A 4 24.88 9.98 2.63
C LYS A 4 23.40 9.98 3.03
N LEU A 5 23.07 9.32 4.13
CA LEU A 5 21.70 9.30 4.66
C LEU A 5 21.32 10.68 5.22
N GLU A 6 22.26 11.33 5.90
CA GLU A 6 22.12 12.70 6.39
C GLU A 6 21.93 13.70 5.24
N GLN A 7 22.70 13.59 4.16
CA GLN A 7 22.52 14.41 2.96
C GLN A 7 21.17 14.19 2.27
N LEU A 8 20.70 12.94 2.19
CA LEU A 8 19.37 12.64 1.64
C LEU A 8 18.26 13.22 2.53
N PHE A 9 18.39 13.12 3.85
CA PHE A 9 17.44 13.72 4.79
C PHE A 9 17.39 15.25 4.64
N TYR A 10 18.54 15.92 4.56
CA TYR A 10 18.59 17.36 4.32
C TYR A 10 18.10 17.76 2.93
N ALA A 11 18.31 16.95 1.91
CA ALA A 11 17.77 17.20 0.57
C ALA A 11 16.24 17.09 0.55
N VAL A 12 15.67 16.08 1.22
CA VAL A 12 14.22 15.93 1.38
C VAL A 12 13.63 17.11 2.17
N LEU A 13 14.27 17.51 3.27
CA LEU A 13 13.84 18.66 4.07
C LEU A 13 13.94 19.99 3.28
N GLY A 14 15.05 20.22 2.59
CA GLY A 14 15.24 21.42 1.77
C GLY A 14 14.25 21.50 0.60
N GLY A 15 13.98 20.36 -0.05
CA GLY A 15 12.97 20.28 -1.10
C GLY A 15 11.55 20.55 -0.59
N ALA A 16 11.18 19.99 0.56
CA ALA A 16 9.88 20.23 1.17
C ALA A 16 9.68 21.69 1.61
N LEU A 17 10.72 22.32 2.16
CA LEU A 17 10.71 23.74 2.54
C LEU A 17 10.58 24.64 1.31
N ALA A 18 11.32 24.37 0.23
CA ALA A 18 11.23 25.14 -1.02
C ALA A 18 9.84 25.03 -1.68
N VAL A 19 9.21 23.85 -1.61
CA VAL A 19 7.82 23.67 -2.07
C VAL A 19 6.86 24.49 -1.21
N LYS A 20 7.02 24.47 0.11
CA LYS A 20 6.21 25.27 1.04
C LYS A 20 6.35 26.78 0.77
N GLU A 21 7.57 27.28 0.60
CA GLU A 21 7.82 28.69 0.29
C GLU A 21 7.23 29.11 -1.06
N LYS A 22 7.31 28.25 -2.09
CA LYS A 22 6.70 28.52 -3.41
C LYS A 22 5.18 28.56 -3.34
N ILE A 23 4.60 27.66 -2.55
CA ILE A 23 3.16 27.62 -2.26
C ILE A 23 2.73 28.89 -1.52
N GLU A 24 3.44 29.30 -0.47
CA GLU A 24 3.12 30.50 0.32
C GLU A 24 3.31 31.81 -0.49
N ALA A 25 4.31 31.87 -1.38
CA ALA A 25 4.58 33.04 -2.22
C ALA A 25 3.58 33.21 -3.39
N ASN A 26 3.08 32.11 -3.96
CA ASN A 26 2.17 32.12 -5.11
C ASN A 26 0.71 31.84 -4.68
N ASN A 27 0.12 32.81 -3.97
CA ASN A 27 -1.24 32.73 -3.43
C ASN A 27 -2.34 32.51 -4.50
N GLU A 28 -2.08 32.89 -5.76
CA GLU A 28 -2.99 32.64 -6.90
C GLU A 28 -2.88 31.21 -7.46
N GLU A 29 -1.67 30.64 -7.51
CA GLU A 29 -1.47 29.23 -7.91
C GLU A 29 -2.07 28.28 -6.88
N LEU A 30 -2.04 28.64 -5.58
CA LEU A 30 -2.67 27.92 -4.49
C LEU A 30 -4.18 27.78 -4.65
N LYS A 31 -4.87 28.87 -5.00
CA LYS A 31 -6.32 28.86 -5.23
C LYS A 31 -6.69 28.01 -6.44
N ALA A 32 -5.96 28.16 -7.54
CA ALA A 32 -6.15 27.35 -8.74
C ALA A 32 -5.84 25.86 -8.48
N TRP A 33 -4.83 25.56 -7.65
CA TRP A 33 -4.49 24.20 -7.25
C TRP A 33 -5.52 23.62 -6.27
N GLN A 34 -6.07 24.43 -5.36
CA GLN A 34 -7.10 24.03 -4.40
C GLN A 34 -8.44 23.70 -5.10
N GLU A 35 -8.93 24.57 -5.98
CA GLU A 35 -10.15 24.33 -6.75
C GLU A 35 -10.00 23.08 -7.64
N LYS A 36 -8.86 22.97 -8.33
CA LYS A 36 -8.54 21.80 -9.16
C LYS A 36 -8.30 20.54 -8.32
N SER A 37 -7.81 20.64 -7.09
CA SER A 37 -7.58 19.50 -6.21
C SER A 37 -8.88 19.00 -5.57
N GLU A 38 -9.86 19.87 -5.29
CA GLU A 38 -11.14 19.46 -4.73
C GLU A 38 -12.00 18.71 -5.75
N GLU A 39 -12.01 19.17 -7.00
CA GLU A 39 -12.68 18.49 -8.11
C GLU A 39 -12.03 17.13 -8.41
N ASN A 40 -10.70 17.09 -8.54
CA ASN A 40 -9.97 15.85 -8.77
C ASN A 40 -10.07 14.86 -7.61
N ALA A 41 -10.16 15.34 -6.36
CA ALA A 41 -10.29 14.46 -5.19
C ALA A 41 -11.63 13.70 -5.18
N ARG A 42 -12.73 14.33 -5.62
CA ARG A 42 -14.04 13.65 -5.71
C ARG A 42 -14.02 12.58 -6.79
N THR A 43 -13.54 12.90 -7.99
CA THR A 43 -13.44 11.94 -9.09
C THR A 43 -12.48 10.79 -8.74
N PHE A 44 -11.37 11.09 -8.06
CA PHE A 44 -10.42 10.07 -7.61
C PHE A 44 -10.99 9.15 -6.51
N PHE A 45 -11.81 9.69 -5.59
CA PHE A 45 -12.51 8.88 -4.59
C PHE A 45 -13.55 7.95 -5.22
N ASP A 46 -14.33 8.44 -6.18
CA ASP A 46 -15.33 7.64 -6.89
C ASP A 46 -14.68 6.54 -7.74
N GLU A 47 -13.57 6.87 -8.44
CA GLU A 47 -12.78 5.89 -9.20
C GLU A 47 -12.10 4.85 -8.28
N MET A 48 -11.56 5.27 -7.12
CA MET A 48 -10.98 4.35 -6.14
C MET A 48 -12.03 3.46 -5.49
N ALA A 49 -13.23 3.97 -5.21
CA ALA A 49 -14.32 3.16 -4.67
C ALA A 49 -14.75 2.07 -5.68
N GLN A 50 -14.90 2.43 -6.96
CA GLN A 50 -15.21 1.48 -8.03
C GLN A 50 -14.09 0.46 -8.29
N ARG A 51 -12.82 0.89 -8.29
CA ARG A 51 -11.68 -0.02 -8.46
C ARG A 51 -11.46 -0.90 -7.25
N GLY A 52 -11.63 -0.36 -6.04
CA GLY A 52 -11.43 -1.05 -4.79
C GLY A 52 -12.36 -2.25 -4.61
N GLU A 53 -13.60 -2.18 -5.11
CA GLU A 53 -14.52 -3.32 -5.02
C GLU A 53 -14.07 -4.51 -5.89
N LYS A 54 -13.55 -4.23 -7.09
CA LYS A 54 -13.03 -5.24 -8.03
C LYS A 54 -11.65 -5.76 -7.64
N GLU A 55 -10.77 -4.88 -7.15
CA GLU A 55 -9.44 -5.22 -6.68
C GLU A 55 -9.48 -5.97 -5.34
N LYS A 56 -10.51 -5.77 -4.50
CA LYS A 56 -10.63 -6.48 -3.21
C LYS A 56 -10.74 -8.00 -3.37
N GLU A 57 -11.50 -8.49 -4.34
CA GLU A 57 -11.60 -9.94 -4.58
C GLU A 57 -10.29 -10.50 -5.16
N GLN A 58 -9.68 -9.78 -6.09
CA GLN A 58 -8.39 -10.17 -6.69
C GLN A 58 -7.26 -10.17 -5.64
N PHE A 59 -7.21 -9.14 -4.80
CA PHE A 59 -6.25 -9.02 -3.70
C PHE A 59 -6.45 -10.13 -2.66
N LYS A 60 -7.70 -10.44 -2.29
CA LYS A 60 -8.00 -11.55 -1.38
C LYS A 60 -7.61 -12.91 -1.97
N GLY A 61 -7.73 -13.07 -3.28
CA GLY A 61 -7.22 -14.24 -4.01
C GLY A 61 -5.70 -14.34 -3.91
N MET A 62 -5.00 -13.30 -4.38
CA MET A 62 -3.53 -13.24 -4.31
C MET A 62 -2.99 -13.45 -2.89
N PHE A 63 -3.62 -12.84 -1.88
CA PHE A 63 -3.19 -12.97 -0.50
C PHE A 63 -3.35 -14.40 0.03
N LYS A 64 -4.42 -15.10 -0.35
CA LYS A 64 -4.60 -16.52 0.01
C LYS A 64 -3.56 -17.41 -0.67
N ASP A 65 -3.21 -17.10 -1.92
CA ASP A 65 -2.24 -17.90 -2.67
C ASP A 65 -0.83 -17.70 -2.11
N ILE A 66 -0.44 -16.46 -1.80
CA ILE A 66 0.83 -16.17 -1.09
C ILE A 66 0.89 -16.90 0.26
N LEU A 67 -0.20 -16.94 1.03
CA LEU A 67 -0.23 -17.67 2.30
C LEU A 67 -0.08 -19.19 2.12
N LYS A 68 -0.64 -19.77 1.05
CA LYS A 68 -0.44 -21.19 0.73
C LYS A 68 0.99 -21.46 0.31
N GLU A 69 1.56 -20.62 -0.54
CA GLU A 69 2.96 -20.72 -0.97
C GLU A 69 3.89 -20.69 0.24
N VAL A 70 3.67 -19.77 1.20
CA VAL A 70 4.47 -19.71 2.43
C VAL A 70 4.29 -20.97 3.30
N ILE A 71 3.08 -21.53 3.40
CA ILE A 71 2.82 -22.78 4.13
C ILE A 71 3.60 -23.93 3.50
N ASP A 72 3.59 -24.03 2.18
CA ASP A 72 4.25 -25.09 1.42
C ASP A 72 5.79 -24.92 1.45
N GLU A 73 6.30 -23.68 1.28
CA GLU A 73 7.73 -23.38 1.34
C GLU A 73 8.35 -23.63 2.71
N LEU A 74 7.59 -23.38 3.77
CA LEU A 74 8.03 -23.61 5.16
C LEU A 74 7.69 -25.03 5.67
N ASP A 75 7.13 -25.89 4.80
CA ASP A 75 6.70 -27.26 5.11
C ASP A 75 5.82 -27.33 6.38
N LEU A 76 4.91 -26.37 6.52
CA LEU A 76 4.07 -26.23 7.71
C LEU A 76 2.89 -27.19 7.64
N VAL A 77 2.82 -28.09 8.60
CA VAL A 77 1.70 -29.02 8.75
C VAL A 77 0.41 -28.24 9.08
N THR A 78 -0.62 -28.40 8.25
CA THR A 78 -1.93 -27.78 8.49
C THR A 78 -2.80 -28.65 9.41
N LYS A 79 -3.87 -28.07 9.98
CA LYS A 79 -4.84 -28.84 10.77
C LYS A 79 -5.46 -30.01 9.99
N GLN A 80 -5.66 -29.84 8.67
CA GLN A 80 -6.22 -30.89 7.82
C GLN A 80 -5.26 -32.07 7.70
N ASP A 81 -3.96 -31.79 7.62
CA ASP A 81 -2.92 -32.82 7.58
C ASP A 81 -2.87 -33.61 8.89
N ILE A 82 -3.03 -32.93 10.04
CA ILE A 82 -3.13 -33.58 11.36
C ILE A 82 -4.37 -34.48 11.45
N GLU A 83 -5.53 -34.01 10.96
CA GLU A 83 -6.76 -34.81 10.96
C GLU A 83 -6.65 -36.04 10.03
N LYS A 84 -6.00 -35.89 8.88
CA LYS A 84 -5.73 -37.00 7.97
C LYS A 84 -4.81 -38.03 8.61
N LEU A 85 -3.73 -37.56 9.26
CA LEU A 85 -2.81 -38.42 10.00
C LEU A 85 -3.53 -39.19 11.13
N ARG A 86 -4.43 -38.54 11.87
CA ARG A 86 -5.25 -39.21 12.90
C ARG A 86 -6.12 -40.32 12.32
N LYS A 87 -6.80 -40.06 11.20
CA LYS A 87 -7.64 -41.06 10.53
C LYS A 87 -6.82 -42.24 9.97
N ASP A 88 -5.61 -41.98 9.49
CA ASP A 88 -4.72 -43.02 8.99
C ASP A 88 -4.12 -43.87 10.13
N LEU A 89 -3.94 -43.30 11.33
CA LEU A 89 -3.51 -44.02 12.54
C LEU A 89 -4.66 -44.78 13.25
N GLU A 90 -5.90 -44.38 13.02
CA GLU A 90 -7.11 -45.08 13.53
C GLU A 90 -7.55 -46.25 12.63
N LYS A 91 -6.90 -46.46 11.48
CA LYS A 91 -7.05 -47.63 10.61
C LYS A 91 -6.05 -48.73 10.94
#